data_AF-A0A3M0NZA7-F1
#
_entry.id   AF-A0A3M0NZA7-F1
#
_cell.length_a   1.000
_cell.length_b   1.000
_cell.length_c   1.000
_cell.angle_alpha   90.00
_cell.angle_beta   90.00
_cell.angle_gamma   90.00
#
_symmetry.space_group_name_H-M   'P 1'
#
loop_
_entity.id
_entity.type
_entity.pdbx_description
1 polymer ?
#
loop_
_entity_poly.entity_id
_entity_poly.type
_entity_poly.pdbx_seq_one_letter_code
_entity_poly.pdbx_strand_id
1 'polypeptide(L)'
;MEDLIKYLLKYAFDHGISCALILREQSYQSVALPDKKLIVINQNSKNKFELPFIIGHEIGHIMNGNVNGAFYCGKPVNSEERKADLYSLNLIYKYASSQFETFDEPGIFMEQFGIPYRIKGDVYRLFKENDDLVF
;
A
#
# COMPACT_ATOMS: atom_id res chain seq x y z
N MET A 1 13.47 -3.08 3.49
CA MET A 1 12.69 -2.98 2.24
C MET A 1 12.33 -4.35 1.66
N GLU A 2 13.27 -5.28 1.48
CA GLU A 2 12.95 -6.63 0.98
C GLU A 2 11.96 -7.40 1.87
N ASP A 3 12.11 -7.31 3.19
CA ASP A 3 11.23 -8.02 4.12
C ASP A 3 9.79 -7.49 4.09
N LEU A 4 9.61 -6.18 3.90
CA LEU A 4 8.29 -5.60 3.66
C LEU A 4 7.68 -6.13 2.35
N ILE A 5 8.45 -6.20 1.25
CA ILE A 5 7.95 -6.77 -0.01
C ILE A 5 7.54 -8.24 0.18
N LYS A 6 8.37 -9.05 0.87
CA LYS A 6 8.03 -10.45 1.19
C LYS A 6 6.76 -10.53 2.03
N TYR A 7 6.62 -9.67 3.04
CA TYR A 7 5.42 -9.59 3.87
C TYR A 7 4.18 -9.27 3.02
N LEU A 8 4.24 -8.27 2.15
CA LEU A 8 3.12 -7.86 1.30
C LEU A 8 2.72 -8.95 0.30
N LEU A 9 3.70 -9.62 -0.33
CA LEU A 9 3.43 -10.74 -1.24
C LEU A 9 2.85 -11.95 -0.51
N LYS A 10 3.33 -12.25 0.70
CA LYS A 10 2.74 -13.28 1.56
C LYS A 10 1.32 -12.91 1.96
N TYR A 11 1.09 -11.67 2.38
CA TYR A 11 -0.23 -11.16 2.74
C TYR A 11 -1.21 -11.32 1.56
N ALA A 12 -0.81 -10.93 0.34
CA ALA A 12 -1.61 -11.14 -0.86
C ALA A 12 -1.97 -12.62 -1.06
N PHE A 13 -0.97 -13.50 -0.98
CA PHE A 13 -1.15 -14.94 -1.12
C PHE A 13 -2.14 -15.52 -0.08
N ASP A 14 -1.99 -15.14 1.19
CA ASP A 14 -2.87 -15.57 2.28
C ASP A 14 -4.34 -15.12 2.07
N HIS A 15 -4.56 -14.05 1.31
CA HIS A 15 -5.90 -13.55 0.94
C HIS A 15 -6.40 -14.07 -0.42
N GLY A 16 -5.70 -15.05 -1.01
CA GLY A 16 -6.06 -15.66 -2.29
C GLY A 16 -5.80 -14.75 -3.49
N ILE A 17 -4.88 -13.79 -3.35
CA ILE A 17 -4.43 -12.90 -4.42
C ILE A 17 -3.16 -13.49 -5.03
N SER A 18 -3.20 -13.72 -6.33
CA SER A 18 -2.03 -14.10 -7.13
C SER A 18 -1.17 -12.87 -7.42
N CYS A 19 0.15 -13.05 -7.50
CA CYS A 19 1.09 -11.97 -7.80
C CYS A 19 1.96 -12.36 -9.01
N ALA A 20 1.93 -11.54 -10.06
CA ALA A 20 2.85 -11.65 -11.19
C ALA A 20 3.89 -10.53 -11.12
N LEU A 21 5.16 -10.89 -10.93
CA LEU A 21 6.28 -9.95 -10.98
C LEU A 21 6.83 -9.92 -12.40
N ILE A 22 6.86 -8.74 -13.02
CA ILE A 22 7.29 -8.57 -14.42
C ILE A 22 8.35 -7.48 -14.54
N LEU A 23 9.10 -7.52 -15.65
CA LEU A 23 10.05 -6.49 -16.06
C LEU A 23 9.58 -5.89 -17.39
N ARG A 24 9.13 -4.63 -17.33
CA ARG A 24 8.72 -3.83 -18.49
C ARG A 24 9.45 -2.49 -18.49
N GLU A 25 9.15 -1.63 -19.45
CA GLU A 25 9.60 -0.23 -19.44
C GLU A 25 9.09 0.53 -18.21
N GLN A 26 9.77 1.61 -17.81
CA GLN A 26 9.45 2.37 -16.59
C GLN A 26 8.08 3.06 -16.65
N SER A 27 7.58 3.34 -17.85
CA SER A 27 6.24 3.89 -18.12
C SER A 27 5.12 2.88 -17.87
N TYR A 28 5.43 1.58 -17.86
CA TYR A 28 4.43 0.54 -17.65
C TYR A 28 4.05 0.50 -16.17
N GLN A 29 2.81 0.87 -15.85
CA GLN A 29 2.32 0.87 -14.48
C GLN A 29 2.00 -0.55 -14.00
N SER A 30 2.18 -0.78 -12.70
CA SER A 30 1.59 -1.94 -12.03
C SER A 30 0.05 -1.85 -12.10
N VAL A 31 -0.62 -2.99 -12.01
CA VAL A 31 -2.08 -3.04 -12.14
C VAL A 31 -2.69 -4.20 -11.37
N ALA A 32 -3.86 -3.96 -10.79
CA ALA A 32 -4.73 -4.99 -10.24
C ALA A 32 -5.76 -5.44 -11.27
N LEU A 33 -6.02 -6.75 -11.30
CA LEU A 33 -7.06 -7.40 -12.09
C LEU A 33 -8.02 -8.09 -11.12
N PRO A 34 -9.03 -7.36 -10.56
CA PRO A 34 -9.91 -7.87 -9.50
C PRO A 34 -10.63 -9.17 -9.86
N ASP A 35 -11.17 -9.29 -11.09
CA ASP A 35 -11.87 -10.48 -11.56
C ASP A 35 -11.01 -11.75 -11.55
N LYS A 36 -9.69 -11.58 -11.62
CA LYS A 36 -8.71 -12.67 -11.60
C LYS A 36 -8.03 -12.85 -10.24
N LYS A 37 -8.37 -11.99 -9.26
CA LYS A 37 -7.63 -11.83 -8.00
C LYS A 37 -6.11 -11.82 -8.24
N LEU A 38 -5.66 -11.02 -9.20
CA LEU A 38 -4.27 -10.98 -9.64
C LEU A 38 -3.74 -9.55 -9.59
N ILE A 39 -2.61 -9.34 -8.94
CA ILE A 39 -1.83 -8.10 -9.07
C ILE A 39 -0.62 -8.34 -9.98
N VAL A 40 -0.34 -7.40 -10.86
CA VAL A 40 0.80 -7.42 -11.77
C VAL A 40 1.72 -6.26 -11.39
N ILE A 41 2.92 -6.59 -10.94
CA ILE A 41 3.88 -5.63 -10.40
C ILE A 41 5.04 -5.46 -11.36
N ASN A 42 5.22 -4.25 -11.89
CA ASN A 42 6.40 -3.92 -12.68
C ASN A 42 7.57 -3.56 -11.76
N GLN A 43 8.55 -4.46 -11.67
CA GLN A 43 9.74 -4.27 -10.84
C GLN A 43 10.69 -3.20 -11.40
N ASN A 44 10.49 -2.77 -12.64
CA ASN A 44 11.25 -1.69 -13.27
C ASN A 44 10.53 -0.34 -13.17
N SER A 45 9.66 -0.12 -12.17
CA SER A 45 9.05 1.19 -11.90
C SER A 45 10.10 2.29 -11.78
N LYS A 46 9.76 3.50 -12.27
CA LYS A 46 10.63 4.68 -12.19
C LYS A 46 11.08 4.98 -10.76
N ASN A 47 10.18 4.82 -9.79
CA ASN A 47 10.53 4.93 -8.37
C ASN A 47 10.51 3.55 -7.70
N LYS A 48 11.67 2.89 -7.69
CA LYS A 48 11.82 1.57 -7.06
C LYS A 48 11.65 1.60 -5.55
N PHE A 49 11.91 2.74 -4.90
CA PHE A 49 11.70 2.89 -3.46
C PHE A 49 10.21 2.78 -3.10
N GLU A 50 9.31 3.22 -3.99
CA GLU A 50 7.86 3.14 -3.79
C GLU A 50 7.28 1.75 -4.11
N LEU A 51 8.10 0.77 -4.50
CA LEU A 51 7.62 -0.56 -4.87
C LEU A 51 6.77 -1.24 -3.76
N PRO A 52 7.14 -1.18 -2.46
CA PRO A 52 6.28 -1.71 -1.41
C PRO A 52 4.92 -1.02 -1.37
N PHE A 53 4.90 0.31 -1.50
CA PHE A 53 3.66 1.08 -1.53
C PHE A 53 2.79 0.73 -2.74
N ILE A 54 3.38 0.55 -3.91
CA ILE A 54 2.69 0.09 -5.13
C ILE A 54 2.07 -1.29 -4.90
N ILE A 55 2.80 -2.25 -4.32
CA ILE A 55 2.26 -3.58 -4.05
C ILE A 55 1.05 -3.49 -3.11
N GLY A 56 1.17 -2.75 -2.00
CA GLY A 56 0.06 -2.54 -1.08
C GLY A 56 -1.15 -1.84 -1.73
N HIS A 57 -0.90 -0.94 -2.68
CA HIS A 57 -1.93 -0.24 -3.43
C HIS A 57 -2.71 -1.21 -4.35
N GLU A 58 -2.02 -2.06 -5.11
CA GLU A 58 -2.69 -3.08 -5.94
C GLU A 58 -3.46 -4.12 -5.11
N ILE A 59 -2.93 -4.50 -3.93
CA ILE A 59 -3.68 -5.32 -2.96
C ILE A 59 -4.96 -4.58 -2.53
N GLY A 60 -4.85 -3.28 -2.24
CA GLY A 60 -5.97 -2.42 -1.88
C GLY A 60 -7.08 -2.41 -2.93
N HIS A 61 -6.73 -2.34 -4.22
CA HIS A 61 -7.71 -2.44 -5.32
C HIS A 61 -8.52 -3.73 -5.27
N ILE A 62 -7.88 -4.87 -5.02
CA ILE A 62 -8.58 -6.16 -4.94
C ILE A 62 -9.39 -6.27 -3.65
N MET A 63 -8.80 -5.86 -2.53
CA MET A 63 -9.44 -5.98 -1.22
C MET A 63 -10.68 -5.10 -1.14
N ASN A 64 -10.58 -3.83 -1.52
CA ASN A 64 -11.71 -2.88 -1.50
C ASN A 64 -12.87 -3.28 -2.43
N GLY A 65 -12.58 -3.96 -3.54
CA GLY A 65 -13.58 -4.49 -4.47
C GLY A 65 -14.25 -5.81 -4.04
N ASN A 66 -13.72 -6.49 -3.02
CA ASN A 66 -14.15 -7.82 -2.58
C ASN A 66 -14.67 -7.84 -1.12
N VAL A 67 -14.82 -6.68 -0.48
CA VAL A 67 -15.27 -6.62 0.92
C VAL A 67 -16.79 -6.78 1.00
N ASN A 68 -17.24 -7.92 1.53
CA ASN A 68 -18.53 -8.08 2.23
C ASN A 68 -18.54 -7.31 3.58
N GLY A 69 -18.06 -6.07 3.60
CA GLY A 69 -17.87 -5.28 4.82
C GLY A 69 -18.07 -3.80 4.54
N ALA A 70 -19.31 -3.35 4.79
CA ALA A 70 -19.73 -1.96 4.91
C ALA A 70 -19.22 -0.99 3.82
N PHE A 71 -19.96 -0.95 2.71
CA PHE A 71 -20.00 0.21 1.82
C PHE A 71 -20.38 1.47 2.62
N TYR A 72 -19.53 2.49 2.60
CA TYR A 72 -19.99 3.87 2.71
C TYR A 72 -20.11 4.45 1.29
N CYS A 73 -21.33 4.88 0.98
CA CYS A 73 -21.83 5.29 -0.32
C CYS A 73 -21.00 6.39 -1.02
N GLY A 74 -20.82 6.19 -2.33
CA GLY A 74 -20.86 7.21 -3.36
C GLY A 74 -19.74 8.24 -3.36
N LYS A 75 -18.72 8.05 -4.22
CA LYS A 75 -17.98 9.13 -4.90
C LYS A 75 -17.11 8.58 -6.05
N PRO A 76 -16.64 9.45 -6.98
CA PRO A 76 -16.20 9.11 -8.34
C PRO A 76 -14.81 8.48 -8.33
N VAL A 77 -14.42 7.87 -9.46
CA VAL A 77 -13.14 7.20 -9.80
C VAL A 77 -11.89 7.58 -8.97
N ASN A 78 -11.71 8.83 -8.54
CA ASN A 78 -10.66 9.25 -7.60
C ASN A 78 -10.77 8.62 -6.19
N SER A 79 -11.93 8.14 -5.77
CA SER A 79 -12.13 7.51 -4.45
C SER A 79 -11.50 6.13 -4.37
N GLU A 80 -11.49 5.37 -5.46
CA GLU A 80 -10.96 4.00 -5.45
C GLU A 80 -9.43 4.00 -5.37
N GLU A 81 -8.76 4.82 -6.17
CA GLU A 81 -7.32 5.08 -6.06
C GLU A 81 -6.94 5.54 -4.66
N ARG A 82 -7.74 6.45 -4.10
CA ARG A 82 -7.54 6.95 -2.74
C ARG A 82 -7.73 5.87 -1.68
N LYS A 83 -8.72 5.00 -1.83
CA LYS A 83 -8.94 3.87 -0.92
C LYS A 83 -7.80 2.86 -1.02
N ALA A 84 -7.30 2.59 -2.23
CA ALA A 84 -6.14 1.73 -2.45
C ALA A 84 -4.87 2.29 -1.78
N ASP A 85 -4.64 3.60 -1.89
CA ASP A 85 -3.55 4.27 -1.18
C ASP A 85 -3.65 4.12 0.34
N LEU A 86 -4.83 4.40 0.89
CA LEU A 86 -5.06 4.29 2.33
C LEU A 86 -4.93 2.84 2.80
N TYR A 87 -5.35 1.86 1.99
CA TYR A 87 -5.17 0.45 2.29
C TYR A 87 -3.68 0.11 2.37
N SER A 88 -2.90 0.54 1.38
CA SER A 88 -1.45 0.36 1.34
C SER A 88 -0.77 0.97 2.56
N LEU A 89 -1.10 2.22 2.88
CA LEU A 89 -0.59 2.94 4.05
C LEU A 89 -0.87 2.17 5.35
N ASN A 90 -2.12 1.74 5.57
CA ASN A 90 -2.49 1.01 6.78
C ASN A 90 -1.82 -0.37 6.86
N LEU A 91 -1.64 -1.05 5.73
CA LEU A 91 -0.98 -2.37 5.70
C LEU A 91 0.52 -2.24 6.03
N ILE A 92 1.18 -1.22 5.47
CA ILE A 92 2.59 -0.92 5.76
C ILE A 92 2.77 -0.49 7.22
N TYR A 93 1.89 0.37 7.73
CA TYR A 93 1.93 0.81 9.12
C TYR A 93 1.77 -0.38 10.08
N LYS A 94 0.81 -1.29 9.83
CA LYS A 94 0.65 -2.53 10.62
C LYS A 94 1.90 -3.41 10.60
N TYR A 95 2.54 -3.55 9.45
CA TYR A 95 3.82 -4.24 9.36
C TYR A 95 4.86 -3.57 10.25
N ALA A 96 5.02 -2.26 10.10
CA ALA A 96 6.01 -1.45 10.81
C ALA A 96 5.82 -1.54 12.34
N SER A 97 4.59 -1.36 12.84
CA SER A 97 4.25 -1.51 14.25
C SER A 97 4.52 -2.93 14.78
N SER A 98 4.35 -3.97 13.94
CA SER A 98 4.63 -5.36 14.34
C SER A 98 6.12 -5.67 14.52
N GLN A 99 7.01 -4.83 13.97
CA GLN A 99 8.46 -4.98 14.09
C GLN A 99 9.02 -4.27 15.34
N PHE A 100 8.17 -3.73 16.22
CA PHE A 100 8.56 -2.91 17.38
C PHE A 100 9.36 -1.65 17.01
N GLU A 101 9.25 -1.19 15.76
CA GLU A 101 9.83 0.07 15.36
C GLU A 101 8.92 1.21 15.86
N THR A 102 9.45 2.09 16.70
CA THR A 102 8.76 3.32 17.13
C THR A 102 9.08 4.42 16.13
N PHE A 103 8.04 4.99 15.52
CA PHE A 103 8.19 6.08 14.56
C PHE A 103 7.71 7.36 15.21
N ASP A 104 8.63 8.12 15.79
CA ASP A 104 8.29 9.41 16.39
C ASP A 104 8.14 10.52 15.33
N GLU A 105 8.53 10.24 14.08
CA GLU A 105 8.56 11.21 12.99
C GLU A 105 7.93 10.65 11.69
N PRO A 106 6.81 11.22 11.22
CA PRO A 106 6.13 10.79 10.00
C PRO A 106 7.01 10.79 8.74
N GLY A 107 7.96 11.73 8.61
CA GLY A 107 8.86 11.82 7.48
C GLY A 107 9.79 10.62 7.36
N ILE A 108 10.45 10.23 8.45
CA ILE A 108 11.30 9.03 8.54
C ILE A 108 10.51 7.78 8.17
N PHE A 109 9.29 7.62 8.67
CA PHE A 109 8.41 6.51 8.29
C PHE A 109 8.14 6.50 6.79
N MET A 110 7.87 7.66 6.18
CA MET A 110 7.64 7.73 4.74
C MET A 110 8.87 7.34 3.92
N GLU A 111 10.05 7.83 4.30
CA GLU A 111 11.30 7.52 3.61
C GLU A 111 11.67 6.04 3.75
N GLN A 112 11.56 5.49 4.96
CA GLN A 112 11.97 4.12 5.25
C GLN A 112 11.11 3.07 4.54
N PHE A 113 9.81 3.32 4.42
CA PHE A 113 8.87 2.39 3.79
C PHE A 113 8.48 2.75 2.36
N GLY A 114 9.07 3.80 1.79
CA GLY A 114 8.84 4.17 0.40
C GLY A 114 7.44 4.70 0.15
N ILE A 115 6.92 5.52 1.06
CA ILE A 115 5.58 6.09 0.97
C ILE A 115 5.66 7.40 0.17
N PRO A 116 4.85 7.55 -0.90
CA PRO A 116 4.95 8.70 -1.78
C PRO A 116 4.49 9.98 -1.06
N TYR A 117 5.20 11.09 -1.34
CA TYR A 117 4.92 12.40 -0.73
C TYR A 117 3.47 12.88 -0.93
N ARG A 118 2.81 12.44 -2.01
CA ARG A 118 1.42 12.80 -2.35
C ARG A 118 0.39 12.42 -1.28
N ILE A 119 0.69 11.45 -0.41
CA ILE A 119 -0.19 11.05 0.70
C ILE A 119 0.32 11.49 2.08
N LYS A 120 1.27 12.43 2.13
CA LYS A 120 1.83 12.96 3.38
C LYS A 120 0.75 13.35 4.40
N GLY A 121 -0.32 14.03 3.96
CA GLY A 121 -1.41 14.42 4.85
C GLY A 121 -2.05 13.25 5.60
N ASP A 122 -2.14 12.07 4.99
CA ASP A 122 -2.71 10.88 5.61
C ASP A 122 -1.77 10.22 6.59
N VAL A 123 -0.46 10.28 6.33
CA VAL A 123 0.55 9.75 7.24
C VAL A 123 0.51 10.53 8.55
N TYR A 124 0.48 11.86 8.47
CA TYR A 124 0.38 12.72 9.67
C TYR A 124 -0.93 12.46 10.42
N ARG A 125 -2.03 12.25 9.69
CA ARG A 125 -3.31 11.91 10.29
C ARG A 125 -3.28 10.56 10.99
N LEU A 126 -2.69 9.54 10.35
CA LEU A 126 -2.54 8.20 10.92
C LEU A 126 -1.75 8.23 12.22
N PHE A 127 -0.62 8.94 12.25
CA PHE A 127 0.21 9.05 13.45
C PHE A 127 -0.53 9.78 14.58
N LYS A 128 -1.29 10.84 14.25
CA LYS A 128 -2.14 11.53 15.21
C LYS A 128 -3.24 10.65 15.80
N GLU A 129 -3.82 9.76 14.99
CA GLU A 129 -4.90 8.85 15.41
C GLU A 129 -4.39 7.69 16.28
N ASN A 130 -3.09 7.36 16.22
CA ASN A 130 -2.47 6.28 17.01
C ASN A 130 -1.62 6.79 18.20
N ASP A 131 -1.70 8.10 18.53
CA ASP A 131 -0.91 8.74 19.59
C ASP A 131 0.63 8.62 19.44
N ASP A 132 1.12 8.40 18.21
CA ASP A 132 2.55 8.26 17.89
C ASP A 132 3.27 9.61 17.64
N LEU A 133 2.57 10.74 17.81
CA LEU A 133 3.16 12.06 17.62
C LEU A 133 3.75 12.58 18.93
N VAL A 134 5.08 12.64 19.01
CA VAL A 134 5.77 13.44 20.05
C VAL A 134 6.02 14.84 19.48
N PHE A 135 5.27 15.83 19.97
CA PHE A 135 5.58 17.25 19.78
C PHE A 135 6.47 17.77 20.91
#